data_AF-A0A838I1V2-F1
#
_entry.id   AF-A0A838I1V2-F1
#
_cell.length_a   1.000
_cell.length_b   1.000
_cell.length_c   1.000
_cell.angle_alpha   90.00
_cell.angle_beta   90.00
_cell.angle_gamma   90.00
#
_symmetry.space_group_name_H-M   'P 1'
#
loop_
_entity.id
_entity.type
_entity.pdbx_description
1 polymer ?
#
loop_
_entity_poly.entity_id
_entity_poly.type
_entity_poly.pdbx_seq_one_letter_code
_entity_poly.pdbx_strand_id
1 'polypeptide(L)'
;TGSPAPVIDAEMVTLAMEHRPDRPLVLLDLAVPRDVDQACHGVPGVTVLDVDAIRALTDTGTTGVAVAAARALVAQEVGRFAAWARTVRVEPTIASLRARAEQIRRAEMDRVAGRLGSLDDRQREALDALTRGIVNTLLHDPSVRLKALADARGGDLHAAALRELFDLPPSEA
;
A
#
# COMPACT_ATOMS: atom_id res chain seq x y z
N THR A 1 7.13 -28.92 0.10
CA THR A 1 6.51 -28.92 -1.23
C THR A 1 5.36 -27.91 -1.23
N GLY A 2 4.52 -27.85 -2.26
CA GLY A 2 3.27 -27.05 -2.24
C GLY A 2 2.00 -27.93 -2.14
N SER A 3 2.16 -29.19 -1.72
CA SER A 3 1.06 -30.15 -1.64
C SER A 3 0.04 -29.73 -0.56
N PRO A 4 -1.27 -29.88 -0.83
CA PRO A 4 -2.29 -29.67 0.20
C PRO A 4 -2.42 -30.84 1.19
N ALA A 5 -1.79 -31.98 0.89
CA ALA A 5 -1.83 -33.20 1.71
C ALA A 5 -0.42 -33.74 1.96
N PRO A 6 -0.21 -34.51 3.06
CA PRO A 6 1.05 -35.18 3.31
C PRO A 6 1.48 -36.04 2.12
N VAL A 7 2.77 -35.93 1.77
CA VAL A 7 3.40 -36.69 0.69
C VAL A 7 4.32 -37.79 1.21
N ILE A 8 4.62 -37.78 2.50
CA ILE A 8 5.32 -38.85 3.21
C ILE A 8 4.38 -39.39 4.29
N ASP A 9 3.88 -40.61 4.09
CA ASP A 9 3.04 -41.31 5.06
C ASP A 9 3.82 -42.34 5.89
N ALA A 10 3.17 -42.88 6.92
CA ALA A 10 3.80 -43.82 7.84
C ALA A 10 4.14 -45.17 7.20
N GLU A 11 3.42 -45.57 6.14
CA GLU A 11 3.67 -46.84 5.44
C GLU A 11 4.97 -46.75 4.64
N MET A 12 5.16 -45.67 3.88
CA MET A 12 6.40 -45.35 3.18
C MET A 12 7.61 -45.35 4.12
N VAL A 13 7.45 -44.73 5.29
CA VAL A 13 8.52 -44.62 6.29
C VAL A 13 8.82 -45.97 6.95
N THR A 14 7.79 -46.77 7.25
CA THR A 14 7.95 -48.11 7.82
C THR A 14 8.72 -49.02 6.87
N LEU A 15 8.32 -49.07 5.59
CA LEU A 15 9.01 -49.83 4.56
C LEU A 15 10.48 -49.38 4.40
N ALA A 16 10.73 -48.07 4.48
CA ALA A 16 12.09 -47.55 4.44
C ALA A 16 12.92 -48.04 5.63
N MET A 17 12.34 -48.10 6.84
CA MET A 17 13.02 -48.53 8.07
C MET A 17 13.35 -50.02 8.11
N GLU A 18 12.55 -50.89 7.49
CA GLU A 18 12.83 -52.32 7.36
C GLU A 18 14.18 -52.60 6.68
N HIS A 19 14.58 -51.74 5.74
CA HIS A 19 15.84 -51.87 4.99
C HIS A 19 17.05 -51.25 5.73
N ARG A 20 16.84 -50.67 6.93
CA ARG A 20 17.86 -49.92 7.68
C ARG A 20 17.68 -50.01 9.22
N PRO A 21 17.48 -51.21 9.80
CA PRO A 21 17.05 -51.38 11.19
C PRO A 21 17.97 -50.70 12.22
N ASP A 22 19.28 -50.63 11.96
CA ASP A 22 20.27 -50.02 12.86
C ASP A 22 20.58 -48.54 12.56
N ARG A 23 19.84 -47.91 11.64
CA ARG A 23 20.11 -46.53 11.18
C ARG A 23 18.88 -45.64 11.36
N PRO A 24 18.80 -44.86 12.46
CA PRO A 24 17.66 -43.98 12.70
C PRO A 24 17.45 -42.99 11.56
N LEU A 25 16.21 -42.53 11.40
CA LEU A 25 15.80 -41.59 10.36
C LEU A 25 15.27 -40.31 11.00
N VAL A 26 15.77 -39.16 10.55
CA VAL A 26 15.23 -37.85 10.91
C VAL A 26 14.49 -37.30 9.70
N LEU A 27 13.21 -36.99 9.88
CA LEU A 27 12.38 -36.29 8.90
C LEU A 27 12.25 -34.83 9.31
N LEU A 28 12.74 -33.93 8.47
CA LEU A 28 12.66 -32.49 8.69
C LEU A 28 11.50 -31.90 7.87
N ASP A 29 10.38 -31.59 8.52
CA ASP A 29 9.20 -31.03 7.87
C ASP A 29 9.16 -29.50 8.03
N LEU A 30 9.55 -28.79 6.99
CA LEU A 30 9.52 -27.33 6.93
C LEU A 30 8.30 -26.78 6.17
N ALA A 31 7.37 -27.66 5.75
CA ALA A 31 6.27 -27.28 4.87
C ALA A 31 5.02 -26.81 5.64
N VAL A 32 4.29 -25.88 5.02
CA VAL A 32 2.98 -25.42 5.48
C VAL A 32 2.05 -25.34 4.25
N PRO A 33 1.05 -26.24 4.09
CA PRO A 33 0.69 -27.37 4.95
C PRO A 33 1.78 -28.45 5.08
N ARG A 34 1.70 -29.32 6.10
CA ARG A 34 2.71 -30.33 6.42
C ARG A 34 2.90 -31.35 5.30
N ASP A 35 4.15 -31.68 5.00
CA ASP A 35 4.50 -32.70 4.00
C ASP A 35 4.57 -34.11 4.60
N VAL A 36 4.78 -34.21 5.91
CA VAL A 36 4.91 -35.49 6.63
C VAL A 36 3.65 -35.76 7.44
N ASP A 37 3.07 -36.95 7.27
CA ASP A 37 1.94 -37.39 8.07
C ASP A 37 2.35 -37.51 9.54
N GLN A 38 1.51 -37.04 10.46
CA GLN A 38 1.74 -37.17 11.90
C GLN A 38 1.88 -38.63 12.35
N ALA A 39 1.28 -39.58 11.64
CA ALA A 39 1.45 -41.01 11.91
C ALA A 39 2.92 -41.47 11.86
N CYS A 40 3.78 -40.76 11.11
CA CYS A 40 5.22 -41.06 11.03
C CYS A 40 5.95 -40.94 12.38
N HIS A 41 5.42 -40.18 13.35
CA HIS A 41 5.97 -40.12 14.71
C HIS A 41 5.90 -41.47 15.45
N GLY A 42 5.00 -42.36 15.04
CA GLY A 42 4.82 -43.68 15.66
C GLY A 42 5.79 -44.75 15.14
N VAL A 43 6.57 -44.47 14.09
CA VAL A 43 7.46 -45.46 13.47
C VAL A 43 8.75 -45.61 14.30
N PRO A 44 9.12 -46.83 14.75
CA PRO A 44 10.34 -47.04 15.53
C PRO A 44 11.60 -46.55 14.81
N GLY A 45 12.46 -45.83 15.54
CA GLY A 45 13.71 -45.29 14.99
C GLY A 45 13.54 -44.03 14.12
N VAL A 46 12.34 -43.43 14.09
CA VAL A 46 12.04 -42.20 13.33
C VAL A 46 11.83 -41.01 14.28
N THR A 47 12.46 -39.88 13.95
CA THR A 47 12.21 -38.59 14.59
C THR A 47 11.72 -37.61 13.54
N VAL A 48 10.51 -37.08 13.73
CA VAL A 48 9.99 -35.99 12.89
C VAL A 48 10.23 -34.66 13.62
N LEU A 49 10.92 -33.74 12.94
CA LEU A 49 11.17 -32.37 13.40
C LEU A 49 10.39 -31.42 12.50
N ASP A 50 9.36 -30.79 13.04
CA ASP A 50 8.62 -29.76 12.33
C ASP A 50 9.14 -28.34 12.66
N VAL A 51 8.60 -27.34 11.97
CA VAL A 51 8.96 -25.93 12.18
C VAL A 51 8.81 -25.51 13.65
N ASP A 52 7.80 -26.01 14.35
CA ASP A 52 7.53 -25.65 15.74
C ASP A 52 8.57 -26.27 16.70
N ALA A 53 8.93 -27.54 16.49
CA ALA A 53 9.99 -28.21 17.23
C ALA A 53 11.35 -27.52 17.04
N ILE A 54 11.67 -27.08 15.81
CA ILE A 54 12.89 -26.31 15.52
C ILE A 54 12.87 -24.96 16.24
N ARG A 55 11.73 -24.27 16.26
CA ARG A 55 11.57 -23.01 17.00
C ARG A 55 11.80 -23.21 18.50
N ALA A 56 11.26 -24.26 19.10
CA ALA A 56 11.47 -24.56 20.52
C ALA A 56 12.94 -24.82 20.86
N LEU A 57 13.71 -25.42 19.93
CA LEU A 57 15.14 -25.69 20.11
C LEU A 57 16.03 -24.44 19.92
N THR A 58 15.56 -23.43 19.19
CA THR A 58 16.35 -22.25 18.80
C THR A 58 16.06 -21.00 19.62
N ASP A 59 15.05 -21.04 20.49
CA ASP A 59 14.65 -19.89 21.30
C ASP A 59 15.62 -19.66 22.48
N THR A 60 16.73 -18.99 22.18
CA THR A 60 17.86 -18.74 23.11
C THR A 60 17.80 -17.36 23.77
N GLY A 61 16.67 -16.66 23.74
CA GLY A 61 16.51 -15.36 24.42
C GLY A 61 17.28 -14.18 23.80
N THR A 62 18.10 -14.42 22.77
CA THR A 62 18.86 -13.39 22.00
C THR A 62 17.96 -12.52 21.10
N THR A 63 16.65 -12.70 21.17
CA THR A 63 15.66 -12.04 20.33
C THR A 63 15.37 -10.59 20.75
N GLY A 64 15.72 -10.16 21.96
CA GLY A 64 15.31 -8.85 22.49
C GLY A 64 15.81 -7.63 21.69
N VAL A 65 17.13 -7.50 21.49
CA VAL A 65 17.73 -6.27 20.95
C VAL A 65 17.49 -6.12 19.44
N ALA A 66 17.73 -7.18 18.67
CA ALA A 66 17.51 -7.16 17.23
C ALA A 66 16.03 -6.98 16.86
N VAL A 67 15.11 -7.64 17.59
CA VAL A 67 13.67 -7.45 17.39
C VAL A 67 13.25 -6.04 17.82
N ALA A 68 13.80 -5.48 18.90
CA ALA A 68 13.51 -4.10 19.30
C ALA A 68 13.96 -3.10 18.22
N ALA A 69 15.17 -3.28 17.65
CA ALA A 69 15.66 -2.45 16.55
C ALA A 69 14.77 -2.57 15.30
N ALA A 70 14.39 -3.80 14.92
CA ALA A 70 13.47 -4.04 13.81
C ALA A 70 12.09 -3.39 14.04
N ARG A 71 11.54 -3.49 15.25
CA ARG A 71 10.27 -2.86 15.62
C ARG A 71 10.35 -1.33 15.54
N ALA A 72 11.47 -0.74 15.96
CA ALA A 72 11.67 0.71 15.85
C ALA A 72 11.68 1.18 14.38
N LEU A 73 12.38 0.43 13.50
CA LEU A 73 12.37 0.70 12.06
C LEU A 73 10.96 0.59 11.47
N VAL A 74 10.23 -0.48 11.79
CA VAL A 74 8.85 -0.66 11.33
C VAL A 74 7.96 0.49 11.82
N ALA A 75 8.07 0.90 13.08
CA ALA A 75 7.28 2.01 13.61
C ALA A 75 7.55 3.33 12.90
N GLN A 76 8.82 3.62 12.58
CA GLN A 76 9.20 4.79 11.79
C GLN A 76 8.59 4.75 10.39
N GLU A 77 8.67 3.61 9.71
CA GLU A 77 8.13 3.43 8.37
C GLU A 77 6.61 3.49 8.33
N VAL A 78 5.93 2.93 9.34
CA VAL A 78 4.48 3.08 9.51
C VAL A 78 4.10 4.55 9.68
N GLY A 79 4.87 5.31 10.45
CA GLY A 79 4.67 6.77 10.59
C GLY A 79 4.80 7.51 9.26
N ARG A 80 5.86 7.20 8.49
CA ARG A 80 6.11 7.78 7.16
C ARG A 80 5.02 7.41 6.16
N PHE A 81 4.58 6.15 6.15
CA PHE A 81 3.50 5.67 5.31
C PHE A 81 2.18 6.35 5.66
N ALA A 82 1.83 6.47 6.94
CA ALA A 82 0.61 7.13 7.37
C ALA A 82 0.58 8.61 6.97
N ALA A 83 1.72 9.28 7.00
CA ALA A 83 1.89 10.65 6.52
C ALA A 83 1.65 10.76 5.02
N TRP A 84 2.34 9.94 4.23
CA TRP A 84 2.14 9.86 2.79
C TRP A 84 0.68 9.52 2.41
N ALA A 85 0.06 8.56 3.09
CA ALA A 85 -1.33 8.17 2.80
C ALA A 85 -2.33 9.32 3.04
N ARG A 86 -2.04 10.27 3.95
CA ARG A 86 -2.86 11.48 4.11
C ARG A 86 -2.72 12.43 2.93
N THR A 87 -1.52 12.59 2.37
CA THR A 87 -1.32 13.51 1.24
C THR A 87 -2.01 13.01 -0.04
N VAL A 88 -2.05 11.69 -0.26
CA VAL A 88 -2.79 11.07 -1.38
C VAL A 88 -4.29 11.38 -1.30
N ARG A 89 -4.89 11.40 -0.10
CA ARG A 89 -6.33 11.65 0.08
C ARG A 89 -6.81 13.03 -0.36
N VAL A 90 -5.93 14.03 -0.41
CA VAL A 90 -6.32 15.39 -0.83
C VAL A 90 -6.15 15.62 -2.33
N GLU A 91 -5.46 14.73 -3.05
CA GLU A 91 -5.20 14.90 -4.49
C GLU A 91 -6.48 14.94 -5.34
N PRO A 92 -7.50 14.09 -5.09
CA PRO A 92 -8.77 14.17 -5.82
C PRO A 92 -9.50 15.50 -5.62
N THR A 93 -9.36 16.10 -4.42
CA THR A 93 -9.96 17.41 -4.13
C THR A 93 -9.26 18.52 -4.92
N ILE A 94 -7.93 18.47 -5.02
CA ILE A 94 -7.14 19.41 -5.84
C ILE A 94 -7.48 19.26 -7.33
N ALA A 95 -7.61 18.02 -7.81
CA ALA A 95 -7.99 17.74 -9.19
C ALA A 95 -9.39 18.31 -9.51
N SER A 96 -10.35 18.09 -8.61
CA SER A 96 -11.72 18.62 -8.74
C SER A 96 -11.75 20.15 -8.74
N LEU A 97 -10.97 20.79 -7.86
CA LEU A 97 -10.85 22.25 -7.82
C LEU A 97 -10.31 22.82 -9.14
N ARG A 98 -9.25 22.20 -9.69
CA ARG A 98 -8.68 22.60 -10.99
C ARG A 98 -9.66 22.40 -12.13
N ALA A 99 -10.39 21.29 -12.15
CA ALA A 99 -11.41 21.02 -13.15
C ALA A 99 -12.53 22.07 -13.10
N ARG A 100 -13.01 22.42 -11.90
CA ARG A 100 -14.02 23.45 -11.68
C ARG A 100 -13.54 24.82 -12.16
N ALA A 101 -12.31 25.22 -11.84
CA ALA A 101 -11.75 26.48 -12.29
C ALA A 101 -11.59 26.55 -13.82
N GLU A 102 -11.19 25.45 -14.46
CA GLU A 102 -11.12 25.37 -15.93
C GLU A 102 -12.50 25.46 -16.58
N GLN A 103 -13.54 24.85 -15.98
CA GLN A 103 -14.92 25.01 -16.44
C GLN A 103 -15.38 26.47 -16.38
N ILE A 104 -15.13 27.15 -15.25
CA ILE A 104 -15.45 28.57 -15.07
C ILE A 104 -14.71 29.42 -16.11
N ARG A 105 -13.40 29.17 -16.29
CA ARG A 105 -12.57 29.90 -17.26
C ARG A 105 -13.11 29.78 -18.68
N ARG A 106 -13.47 28.57 -19.12
CA ARG A 106 -14.06 28.33 -20.45
C ARG A 106 -15.40 29.02 -20.61
N ALA A 107 -16.28 28.91 -19.61
CA ALA A 107 -17.59 29.57 -19.65
C ALA A 107 -17.46 31.11 -19.78
N GLU A 108 -16.50 31.72 -19.09
CA GLU A 108 -16.24 33.16 -19.22
C GLU A 108 -15.62 33.52 -20.58
N MET A 109 -14.71 32.69 -21.10
CA MET A 109 -14.16 32.86 -22.44
C MET A 109 -15.26 32.83 -23.51
N ASP A 110 -16.20 31.88 -23.42
CA ASP A 110 -17.34 31.77 -24.34
C ASP A 110 -18.30 32.96 -24.21
N ARG A 111 -18.58 33.39 -22.97
CA ARG A 111 -19.45 34.55 -22.70
C ARG A 111 -18.89 35.85 -23.28
N VAL A 112 -17.57 36.03 -23.20
CA VAL A 112 -16.90 37.25 -23.66
C VAL A 112 -16.57 37.20 -25.15
N ALA A 113 -16.42 36.00 -25.75
CA ALA A 113 -16.21 35.83 -27.18
C ALA A 113 -17.31 36.50 -28.04
N GLY A 114 -18.57 36.45 -27.59
CA GLY A 114 -19.67 37.14 -28.28
C GLY A 114 -19.65 38.67 -28.16
N ARG A 115 -18.87 39.22 -27.24
CA ARG A 115 -18.77 40.67 -26.95
C ARG A 115 -17.51 41.34 -27.48
N LEU A 116 -16.42 40.59 -27.65
CA LEU A 116 -15.13 41.11 -28.10
C LEU A 116 -15.03 41.32 -29.63
N GLY A 117 -16.05 40.94 -30.40
CA GLY A 117 -15.99 40.93 -31.86
C GLY A 117 -15.09 39.79 -32.38
N SER A 118 -14.70 39.86 -33.66
CA SER A 118 -13.81 38.86 -34.25
C SER A 118 -12.36 39.09 -33.82
N LEU A 119 -11.90 38.31 -32.84
CA LEU A 119 -10.48 38.16 -32.54
C LEU A 119 -9.80 37.34 -33.63
N ASP A 120 -8.58 37.72 -34.02
CA ASP A 120 -7.72 36.85 -34.81
C ASP A 120 -7.20 35.67 -33.97
N ASP A 121 -6.66 34.64 -34.63
CA ASP A 121 -6.21 33.42 -33.95
C ASP A 121 -5.12 33.68 -32.90
N ARG A 122 -4.22 34.64 -33.18
CA ARG A 122 -3.13 35.01 -32.27
C ARG A 122 -3.67 35.71 -31.01
N GLN A 123 -4.65 36.59 -31.16
CA GLN A 123 -5.32 37.26 -30.05
C GLN A 123 -6.12 36.28 -29.20
N ARG A 124 -6.80 35.33 -29.84
CA ARG A 124 -7.54 34.26 -29.14
C ARG A 124 -6.60 33.39 -28.33
N GLU A 125 -5.47 32.98 -28.90
CA GLU A 125 -4.46 32.18 -28.20
C GLU A 125 -3.80 32.96 -27.05
N ALA A 126 -3.48 34.24 -27.26
CA ALA A 126 -2.93 35.10 -26.21
C ALA A 126 -3.91 35.26 -25.02
N LEU A 127 -5.21 35.40 -25.30
CA LEU A 127 -6.25 35.50 -24.27
C LEU A 127 -6.46 34.16 -23.54
N ASP A 128 -6.46 33.03 -24.26
CA ASP A 128 -6.51 31.70 -23.64
C ASP A 128 -5.29 31.47 -22.73
N ALA A 129 -4.08 31.79 -23.21
CA ALA A 129 -2.85 31.69 -22.43
C ALA A 129 -2.87 32.58 -21.18
N LEU A 130 -3.33 33.84 -21.30
CA LEU A 130 -3.45 34.76 -20.18
C LEU A 130 -4.41 34.23 -19.11
N THR A 131 -5.61 33.81 -19.52
CA THR A 131 -6.63 33.31 -18.57
C THR A 131 -6.21 32.01 -17.91
N ARG A 132 -5.57 31.09 -18.65
CA ARG A 132 -4.95 29.88 -18.06
C ARG A 132 -3.84 30.24 -17.09
N GLY A 133 -3.00 31.21 -17.42
CA GLY A 133 -1.94 31.72 -16.56
C GLY A 133 -2.50 32.20 -15.22
N ILE A 134 -3.54 33.03 -15.24
CA ILE A 134 -4.23 33.52 -14.03
C ILE A 134 -4.74 32.35 -13.18
N VAL A 135 -5.46 31.39 -13.77
CA VAL A 135 -5.99 30.22 -13.04
C VAL A 135 -4.85 29.40 -12.42
N ASN A 136 -3.78 29.16 -13.18
CA ASN A 136 -2.62 28.41 -12.69
C ASN A 136 -1.94 29.13 -11.52
N THR A 137 -1.70 30.43 -11.64
CA THR A 137 -1.09 31.24 -10.57
C THR A 137 -1.97 31.25 -9.32
N LEU A 138 -3.29 31.45 -9.46
CA LEU A 138 -4.22 31.46 -8.33
C LEU A 138 -4.30 30.10 -7.61
N LEU A 139 -4.24 29.00 -8.36
CA LEU A 139 -4.41 27.66 -7.78
C LEU A 139 -3.10 26.99 -7.36
N HIS A 140 -1.93 27.53 -7.69
CA HIS A 140 -0.64 26.94 -7.32
C HIS A 140 -0.47 26.90 -5.79
N ASP A 141 -0.44 28.07 -5.15
CA ASP A 141 -0.19 28.19 -3.71
C ASP A 141 -1.24 27.47 -2.84
N PRO A 142 -2.55 27.59 -3.10
CA PRO A 142 -3.56 26.83 -2.36
C PRO A 142 -3.41 25.32 -2.50
N SER A 143 -3.05 24.82 -3.70
CA SER A 143 -2.83 23.39 -3.92
C SER A 143 -1.61 22.89 -3.14
N VAL A 144 -0.51 23.65 -3.13
CA VAL A 144 0.70 23.32 -2.38
C VAL A 144 0.43 23.33 -0.88
N ARG A 145 -0.25 24.38 -0.38
CA ARG A 145 -0.62 24.51 1.03
C ARG A 145 -1.55 23.37 1.48
N LEU A 146 -2.52 22.97 0.66
CA LEU A 146 -3.40 21.85 1.00
C LEU A 146 -2.62 20.53 1.13
N LYS A 147 -1.68 20.25 0.22
CA LYS A 147 -0.81 19.07 0.33
C LYS A 147 0.05 19.10 1.61
N ALA A 148 0.60 20.27 1.97
CA ALA A 148 1.38 20.43 3.19
C ALA A 148 0.52 20.27 4.46
N LEU A 149 -0.70 20.81 4.47
CA LEU A 149 -1.64 20.67 5.59
C LEU A 149 -2.18 19.24 5.73
N ALA A 150 -2.18 18.46 4.64
CA ALA A 150 -2.50 17.04 4.67
C ALA A 150 -1.45 16.20 5.42
N ASP A 151 -0.20 16.63 5.36
CA ASP A 151 0.88 15.99 6.10
C ASP A 151 0.74 16.20 7.62
N ALA A 152 0.25 17.39 8.02
CA ALA A 152 -0.11 17.72 9.40
C ALA A 152 -1.42 17.01 9.85
N ARG A 153 -1.59 16.80 11.17
CA ARG A 153 -2.83 16.28 11.75
C ARG A 153 -3.97 17.30 11.53
N GLY A 154 -4.66 17.22 10.39
CA GLY A 154 -5.72 18.16 9.99
C GLY A 154 -6.06 18.22 8.49
N GLY A 155 -5.41 17.42 7.64
CA GLY A 155 -5.67 17.37 6.19
C GLY A 155 -7.12 17.20 5.78
N ASP A 156 -7.82 16.29 6.45
CA ASP A 156 -9.19 15.91 6.09
C ASP A 156 -10.17 17.07 6.31
N LEU A 157 -9.93 17.92 7.32
CA LEU A 157 -10.74 19.11 7.60
C LEU A 157 -10.57 20.18 6.50
N HIS A 158 -9.34 20.45 6.07
CA HIS A 158 -9.07 21.45 5.03
C HIS A 158 -9.60 21.00 3.67
N ALA A 159 -9.48 19.71 3.35
CA ALA A 159 -10.05 19.16 2.12
C ALA A 159 -11.59 19.19 2.15
N ALA A 160 -12.22 18.89 3.29
CA ALA A 160 -13.66 19.03 3.44
C ALA A 160 -14.13 20.48 3.24
N ALA A 161 -13.46 21.44 3.88
CA ALA A 161 -13.78 22.86 3.73
C ALA A 161 -13.65 23.33 2.26
N LEU A 162 -12.63 22.87 1.52
CA LEU A 162 -12.51 23.20 0.10
C LEU A 162 -13.62 22.58 -0.75
N ARG A 163 -14.06 21.36 -0.45
CA ARG A 163 -15.18 20.75 -1.17
C ARG A 163 -16.48 21.53 -0.95
N GLU A 164 -16.71 21.98 0.28
CA GLU A 164 -17.89 22.78 0.63
C GLU A 164 -17.84 24.19 -0.01
N LEU A 165 -16.72 24.89 0.13
CA LEU A 165 -16.56 26.26 -0.38
C LEU A 165 -16.62 26.36 -1.91
N PHE A 166 -16.20 25.29 -2.62
CA PHE A 166 -16.13 25.28 -4.08
C PHE A 166 -17.12 24.33 -4.74
N ASP A 167 -18.04 23.73 -3.97
CA ASP A 167 -19.06 22.78 -4.44
C ASP A 167 -18.45 21.67 -5.32
N LEU A 168 -17.42 21.01 -4.79
CA LEU A 168 -16.67 19.97 -5.50
C LEU A 168 -17.31 18.60 -5.29
N PRO A 169 -17.36 17.73 -6.32
CA PRO A 169 -17.89 16.39 -6.19
C PRO A 169 -17.13 15.57 -5.14
N PRO A 170 -17.78 14.58 -4.49
CA PRO A 170 -17.12 13.70 -3.55
C PRO A 170 -15.98 12.94 -4.23
N SER A 171 -14.86 12.76 -3.51
CA SER A 171 -13.77 11.90 -3.98
C SER A 171 -14.29 10.46 -4.05
N GLU A 172 -14.24 9.84 -5.22
CA GLU A 172 -14.37 8.38 -5.30
C GLU A 172 -13.21 7.75 -4.53
N ALA A 173 -13.55 6.75 -3.72
CA ALA A 173 -12.64 6.05 -2.80
C ALA A 173 -11.92 4.90 -3.49
#